data_AF-A0A833QHL3-F1
#
_entry.id   AF-A0A833QHL3-F1
#
_cell.length_a   1.000
_cell.length_b   1.000
_cell.length_c   1.000
_cell.angle_alpha   90.00
_cell.angle_beta   90.00
_cell.angle_gamma   90.00
#
_symmetry.space_group_name_H-M   'P 1'
#
loop_
_entity.id
_entity.type
_entity.pdbx_description
1 polymer ?
#
loop_
_entity_poly.entity_id
_entity_poly.type
_entity_poly.pdbx_seq_one_letter_code
_entity_poly.pdbx_strand_id
1 'polypeptide(L)'
;MKLPYEEQLLLDKSQEVIHGLLLLQTWSLFQRGELEKIIDPCLYEDLDKEEACRFLKVGLLCTQDITKLRPTMTMALRMLKGELDVDSKQISKPAIIQDFMQVKLTGERPPISSLGIASSSDDSTRVSLTFTAISDRE
;
A
#
# COMPACT_ATOMS: atom_id res chain seq x y z
N MET A 1 13.06 -28.91 -12.49
CA MET A 1 12.15 -28.29 -13.49
C MET A 1 11.91 -26.85 -13.05
N LYS A 2 12.43 -25.86 -13.79
CA LYS A 2 12.12 -24.45 -13.55
C LYS A 2 10.80 -24.16 -14.27
N LEU A 3 9.80 -23.63 -13.56
CA LEU A 3 8.55 -23.20 -14.18
C LEU A 3 8.84 -22.05 -15.16
N PRO A 4 8.16 -22.00 -16.32
CA PRO A 4 8.35 -20.95 -17.32
C PRO A 4 8.07 -19.55 -16.73
N TYR A 5 8.80 -18.55 -17.23
CA TYR A 5 8.80 -17.16 -16.73
C TYR A 5 7.39 -16.51 -16.73
N GLU A 6 6.52 -16.93 -17.65
CA GLU A 6 5.13 -16.45 -17.73
C GLU A 6 4.25 -16.94 -16.58
N GLU A 7 4.42 -18.18 -16.11
CA GLU A 7 3.70 -18.68 -14.94
C GLU A 7 4.20 -18.01 -13.65
N GLN A 8 5.49 -17.69 -13.59
CA GLN A 8 6.06 -16.89 -12.49
C GLN A 8 5.48 -15.46 -12.48
N LEU A 9 5.33 -14.84 -13.65
CA LEU A 9 4.74 -13.51 -13.79
C LEU A 9 3.24 -13.50 -13.47
N LEU A 10 2.52 -14.58 -13.79
CA LEU A 10 1.11 -14.74 -13.43
C LEU A 10 0.92 -14.96 -11.93
N LEU A 11 1.83 -15.71 -11.29
CA LEU A 11 1.87 -15.86 -9.84
C LEU A 11 2.19 -14.53 -9.15
N ASP A 12 3.19 -13.79 -9.64
CA ASP A 12 3.56 -12.46 -9.13
C ASP A 12 2.43 -11.43 -9.28
N LYS A 13 1.80 -11.38 -10.47
CA LYS A 13 0.59 -10.57 -10.69
C LYS A 13 -0.59 -11.00 -9.83
N SER A 14 -0.76 -12.30 -9.59
CA SER A 14 -1.81 -12.78 -8.68
C SER A 14 -1.51 -12.36 -7.24
N GLN A 15 -0.24 -12.36 -6.83
CA GLN A 15 0.22 -11.92 -5.52
C GLN A 15 -0.06 -10.41 -5.33
N GLU A 16 0.24 -9.58 -6.32
CA GLU A 16 -0.11 -8.15 -6.32
C GLU A 16 -1.63 -7.92 -6.29
N VAL A 17 -2.40 -8.68 -7.07
CA VAL A 17 -3.88 -8.65 -7.04
C VAL A 17 -4.42 -9.07 -5.67
N ILE A 18 -3.81 -10.04 -5.02
CA ILE A 18 -4.14 -10.48 -3.65
C ILE A 18 -3.76 -9.42 -2.60
N HIS A 19 -2.65 -8.70 -2.78
CA HIS A 19 -2.28 -7.61 -1.88
C HIS A 19 -3.25 -6.42 -1.95
N GLY A 20 -3.71 -6.05 -3.16
CA GLY A 20 -4.77 -5.05 -3.34
C GLY A 20 -6.11 -5.50 -2.72
N LEU A 21 -6.40 -6.81 -2.75
CA LEU A 21 -7.56 -7.39 -2.08
C LEU A 21 -7.47 -7.27 -0.55
N LEU A 22 -6.30 -7.49 0.06
CA LEU A 22 -6.16 -7.46 1.51
C LEU A 22 -6.44 -6.07 2.10
N LEU A 23 -5.86 -5.02 1.52
CA LEU A 23 -6.08 -3.66 2.00
C LEU A 23 -7.53 -3.21 1.80
N LEU A 24 -8.14 -3.57 0.66
CA LEU A 24 -9.54 -3.28 0.38
C LEU A 24 -10.48 -4.04 1.34
N GLN A 25 -10.21 -5.32 1.59
CA GLN A 25 -10.98 -6.12 2.56
C GLN A 25 -10.83 -5.57 3.98
N THR A 26 -9.61 -5.25 4.39
CA THR A 26 -9.33 -4.62 5.70
C THR A 26 -10.10 -3.32 5.85
N TRP A 27 -10.07 -2.47 4.82
CA TRP A 27 -10.81 -1.20 4.81
C TRP A 27 -12.33 -1.42 4.92
N SER A 28 -12.90 -2.34 4.14
CA SER A 28 -14.33 -2.67 4.20
C SER A 28 -14.76 -3.16 5.58
N LEU A 29 -13.96 -4.05 6.20
CA LEU A 29 -14.21 -4.54 7.55
C LEU A 29 -14.04 -3.44 8.60
N PHE A 30 -13.05 -2.55 8.44
CA PHE A 30 -12.87 -1.38 9.29
C PHE A 30 -14.09 -0.47 9.28
N GLN A 31 -14.62 -0.15 8.10
CA GLN A 31 -15.82 0.70 7.98
C GLN A 31 -17.05 0.07 8.64
N ARG A 32 -17.11 -1.26 8.75
CA ARG A 32 -18.19 -2.01 9.39
C ARG A 32 -17.96 -2.25 10.90
N GLY A 33 -16.77 -1.91 11.42
CA GLY A 33 -16.39 -2.24 12.80
C GLY A 33 -16.12 -3.73 13.03
N GLU A 34 -15.80 -4.49 11.98
CA GLU A 34 -15.64 -5.95 12.01
C GLU A 34 -14.19 -6.38 11.71
N LEU A 35 -13.20 -5.59 12.14
CA LEU A 35 -11.77 -5.85 11.86
C LEU A 35 -11.32 -7.24 12.33
N GLU A 36 -11.90 -7.76 13.41
CA GLU A 36 -11.59 -9.09 13.93
C GLU A 36 -11.75 -10.22 12.89
N LYS A 37 -12.60 -10.04 11.87
CA LYS A 37 -12.87 -11.07 10.87
C LYS A 37 -11.72 -11.32 9.89
N ILE A 38 -10.76 -10.40 9.81
CA ILE A 38 -9.58 -10.57 8.94
C ILE A 38 -8.39 -11.17 9.68
N ILE A 39 -8.49 -11.32 11.00
CA ILE A 39 -7.43 -11.93 11.81
C ILE A 39 -7.30 -13.40 11.41
N ASP A 40 -6.04 -13.84 11.23
CA ASP A 40 -5.72 -15.22 10.91
C ASP A 40 -6.27 -16.16 12.00
N PRO A 41 -7.14 -17.13 11.65
CA PRO A 41 -7.69 -18.06 12.62
C PRO A 41 -6.66 -18.88 13.38
N CYS A 42 -5.48 -19.10 12.80
CA CYS A 42 -4.39 -19.85 13.44
C CYS A 42 -3.82 -19.11 14.67
N LEU A 43 -4.15 -17.83 14.86
CA LEU A 43 -3.68 -17.03 15.99
C LEU A 43 -4.68 -17.00 17.15
N TYR A 44 -5.92 -17.48 17.01
CA TYR A 44 -6.98 -17.21 17.99
C TYR A 44 -6.76 -17.77 19.41
N GLU A 45 -5.94 -18.79 19.60
CA GLU A 45 -5.79 -19.43 20.92
C GLU A 45 -5.11 -18.52 21.95
N ASP A 46 -4.14 -17.69 21.52
CA ASP A 46 -3.32 -16.84 22.41
C ASP A 46 -3.34 -15.35 22.03
N LEU A 47 -4.15 -14.97 21.03
CA LEU A 47 -4.15 -13.60 20.49
C LEU A 47 -5.11 -12.68 21.26
N ASP A 48 -4.57 -11.56 21.73
CA ASP A 48 -5.34 -10.39 22.13
C ASP A 48 -5.96 -9.73 20.89
N LYS A 49 -7.30 -9.77 20.80
CA LYS A 49 -8.05 -9.27 19.65
C LYS A 49 -7.98 -7.75 19.54
N GLU A 50 -7.98 -7.06 20.68
CA GLU A 50 -7.87 -5.61 20.76
C GLU A 50 -6.50 -5.15 20.27
N GLU A 51 -5.44 -5.87 20.65
CA GLU A 51 -4.10 -5.66 20.13
C GLU A 51 -4.04 -5.89 18.61
N ALA A 52 -4.58 -7.01 18.12
CA ALA A 52 -4.61 -7.28 16.69
C ALA A 52 -5.38 -6.20 15.91
N CYS A 53 -6.52 -5.76 16.42
CA CYS A 53 -7.29 -4.66 15.83
C CYS A 53 -6.51 -3.35 15.83
N ARG A 54 -5.73 -3.06 16.87
CA ARG A 54 -4.83 -1.89 16.91
C ARG A 54 -3.78 -1.98 15.81
N PHE A 55 -3.17 -3.14 15.60
CA PHE A 55 -2.17 -3.33 14.54
C PHE A 55 -2.78 -3.09 13.16
N LEU A 56 -3.98 -3.61 12.92
CA LEU A 56 -4.73 -3.36 11.67
C LEU A 56 -5.03 -1.87 11.47
N LYS A 57 -5.49 -1.16 12.52
CA LYS A 57 -5.72 0.30 12.46
C LYS A 57 -4.44 1.08 12.15
N VAL A 58 -3.30 0.71 12.74
CA VAL A 58 -2.00 1.31 12.42
C VAL A 58 -1.62 1.06 10.95
N GLY A 59 -1.85 -0.15 10.43
CA GLY A 59 -1.66 -0.46 9.01
C GLY A 59 -2.50 0.42 8.08
N LEU A 60 -3.76 0.69 8.45
CA LEU A 60 -4.63 1.61 7.73
C LEU A 60 -4.12 3.05 7.77
N LEU A 61 -3.62 3.54 8.92
CA LEU A 61 -3.00 4.86 9.03
C LEU A 61 -1.77 5.01 8.12
N CYS A 62 -0.96 3.96 7.99
CA CYS A 62 0.24 3.94 7.15
C CYS A 62 -0.08 3.97 5.65
N THR A 63 -1.25 3.48 5.24
CA THR A 63 -1.64 3.32 3.83
C THR A 63 -2.59 4.41 3.34
N GLN A 64 -2.82 5.46 4.16
CA GLN A 64 -3.68 6.58 3.80
C GLN A 64 -3.27 7.24 2.48
N ASP A 65 -4.28 7.63 1.69
CA ASP A 65 -4.10 8.32 0.43
C ASP A 65 -3.32 9.64 0.60
N ILE A 66 -3.75 10.44 1.58
CA ILE A 66 -3.08 11.69 1.93
C ILE A 66 -1.78 11.39 2.69
N THR A 67 -0.65 11.57 2.03
CA THR A 67 0.70 11.31 2.57
C THR A 67 0.97 12.01 3.89
N LYS A 68 0.47 13.25 4.06
CA LYS A 68 0.64 14.05 5.28
C LYS A 68 -0.10 13.49 6.50
N LEU A 69 -1.10 12.63 6.30
CA LEU A 69 -1.83 11.99 7.39
C LEU A 69 -1.16 10.69 7.87
N ARG A 70 -0.22 10.14 7.07
CA ARG A 70 0.51 8.93 7.45
C ARG A 70 1.36 9.19 8.70
N PRO A 71 1.41 8.24 9.63
CA PRO A 71 2.20 8.41 10.84
C PRO A 71 3.69 8.40 10.52
N THR A 72 4.48 9.14 11.31
CA THR A 72 5.93 8.94 11.30
C THR A 72 6.26 7.56 11.85
N MET A 73 7.40 6.99 11.48
CA MET A 73 7.82 5.66 11.96
C MET A 73 7.84 5.58 13.50
N THR A 74 8.34 6.62 14.18
CA THR A 74 8.32 6.69 15.64
C THR A 74 6.90 6.65 16.19
N MET A 75 5.96 7.37 15.57
CA MET A 75 4.57 7.39 16.01
C MET A 75 3.90 6.03 15.79
N ALA A 76 4.13 5.40 14.64
CA ALA A 76 3.65 4.05 14.35
C ALA A 76 4.14 3.04 15.40
N LEU A 77 5.43 3.07 15.74
CA LEU A 77 6.01 2.20 16.78
C LEU A 77 5.37 2.45 18.15
N ARG A 78 5.16 3.70 18.54
CA ARG A 78 4.50 4.03 19.82
C ARG A 78 3.06 3.52 19.86
N MET A 79 2.33 3.59 18.74
CA MET A 79 0.99 3.02 18.63
C MET A 79 1.02 1.48 18.73
N LEU A 80 1.96 0.83 18.04
CA LEU A 80 2.13 -0.63 18.10
C LEU A 80 2.51 -1.12 19.50
N LYS A 81 3.27 -0.33 20.26
CA LYS A 81 3.60 -0.63 21.67
C LYS A 81 2.47 -0.30 22.66
N GLY A 82 1.43 0.41 22.23
CA GLY A 82 0.35 0.89 23.12
C GLY A 82 0.69 2.11 23.95
N GLU A 83 1.81 2.76 23.66
CA GLU A 83 2.20 4.02 24.31
C GLU A 83 1.43 5.23 23.76
N LEU A 84 0.78 5.06 22.60
CA LEU A 84 -0.05 6.07 21.96
C LEU A 84 -1.35 5.42 21.47
N ASP A 85 -2.47 6.03 21.80
CA ASP A 85 -3.77 5.57 21.33
C ASP A 85 -3.92 5.78 19.81
N VAL A 86 -4.27 4.71 19.10
CA VAL A 86 -4.49 4.72 17.65
C VAL A 86 -5.77 5.47 17.29
N ASP A 87 -6.77 5.47 18.17
CA ASP A 87 -8.07 6.11 17.92
C ASP A 87 -8.00 7.64 18.07
N SER A 88 -6.86 8.17 18.56
CA SER A 88 -6.55 9.60 18.54
C SER A 88 -6.28 10.17 17.14
N LYS A 89 -6.17 9.31 16.11
CA LYS A 89 -5.90 9.68 14.72
C LYS A 89 -7.11 9.40 13.83
N GLN A 90 -7.33 10.29 12.87
CA GLN A 90 -8.33 10.06 11.83
C GLN A 90 -7.80 9.05 10.82
N ILE A 91 -8.52 7.94 10.65
CA ILE A 91 -8.26 6.93 9.63
C ILE A 91 -9.09 7.27 8.39
N SER A 92 -8.40 7.63 7.31
CA SER A 92 -9.00 7.95 6.00
C SER A 92 -8.77 6.86 4.97
N LYS A 93 -9.47 6.94 3.84
CA LYS A 93 -9.43 5.94 2.76
C LYS A 93 -7.98 5.74 2.27
N PRO A 94 -7.53 4.48 2.07
CA PRO A 94 -6.19 4.21 1.57
C PRO A 94 -6.04 4.52 0.07
N ALA A 95 -4.80 4.77 -0.37
CA ALA A 95 -4.45 5.22 -1.73
C ALA A 95 -4.81 4.18 -2.83
N ILE A 96 -4.78 2.89 -2.50
CA ILE A 96 -4.82 1.77 -3.45
C ILE A 96 -6.27 1.35 -3.74
N ILE A 97 -7.08 2.26 -4.30
CA ILE A 97 -8.46 1.92 -4.72
C ILE A 97 -8.71 2.23 -6.21
N GLN A 98 -7.76 2.82 -6.94
CA GLN A 98 -7.97 3.22 -8.33
C GLN A 98 -7.35 2.27 -9.38
N ASP A 99 -6.20 1.64 -9.11
CA ASP A 99 -5.47 0.91 -10.16
C ASP A 99 -5.89 -0.58 -10.32
N PHE A 100 -6.53 -1.18 -9.32
CA PHE A 100 -6.87 -2.62 -9.35
C PHE A 100 -8.18 -2.96 -10.07
N MET A 101 -9.08 -1.98 -10.24
CA MET A 101 -10.37 -2.21 -10.91
C MET A 101 -10.27 -2.22 -12.45
N GLN A 102 -9.14 -1.79 -13.02
CA GLN A 102 -8.94 -1.76 -14.49
C GLN A 102 -8.36 -3.06 -15.07
N VAL A 103 -7.98 -4.04 -14.25
CA VAL A 103 -7.45 -5.35 -14.73
C VAL A 103 -8.54 -6.40 -14.99
N LYS A 104 -9.83 -6.04 -14.88
CA LYS A 104 -10.91 -6.86 -15.40
C LYS A 104 -11.93 -5.99 -16.09
N LEU A 105 -12.03 -6.19 -17.42
CA LEU A 105 -13.16 -5.90 -18.33
C LEU A 105 -12.75 -5.11 -19.58
N THR A 106 -11.79 -5.60 -20.38
CA THR A 106 -11.91 -5.73 -21.85
C THR A 106 -10.59 -6.21 -22.43
N GLY A 107 -10.60 -7.39 -23.03
CA GLY A 107 -9.53 -7.84 -23.90
C GLY A 107 -9.60 -7.15 -25.26
N GLU A 108 -9.55 -5.82 -25.31
CA GLU A 108 -9.31 -5.04 -26.53
C GLU A 108 -8.48 -3.79 -26.19
N ARG A 109 -7.40 -3.56 -26.94
CA ARG A 109 -6.53 -2.38 -26.79
C ARG A 109 -7.31 -1.10 -27.13
N PRO A 110 -7.34 -0.05 -26.28
CA PRO A 110 -7.78 1.25 -26.74
C PRO A 110 -6.64 1.92 -27.54
N PRO A 111 -6.95 2.64 -28.62
CA PRO A 111 -5.94 3.41 -29.36
C PRO A 111 -5.42 4.55 -28.49
N ILE A 112 -4.11 4.72 -28.52
CA ILE A 112 -3.37 5.82 -27.89
C ILE A 112 -3.78 7.13 -28.59
N SER A 113 -4.83 7.81 -28.12
CA SER A 113 -5.17 9.14 -28.65
C SER A 113 -5.92 10.07 -27.68
N SER A 114 -5.98 9.77 -26.38
CA SER A 114 -6.59 10.71 -25.42
C SER A 114 -5.88 10.78 -24.06
N LEU A 115 -4.53 10.76 -24.07
CA LEU A 115 -3.77 11.46 -23.03
C LEU A 115 -3.62 12.91 -23.47
N GLY A 116 -4.55 13.76 -23.00
CA GLY A 116 -4.41 15.20 -23.09
C GLY A 116 -3.29 15.67 -22.18
N ILE A 117 -2.04 15.50 -22.62
CA ILE A 117 -0.88 16.21 -22.08
C ILE A 117 -0.93 17.60 -22.70
N ALA A 118 -1.50 18.57 -21.97
CA ALA A 118 -1.29 19.98 -22.29
C ALA A 118 0.16 20.34 -21.93
N SER A 119 0.90 20.84 -22.92
CA SER A 119 2.29 21.30 -22.80
C SER A 119 2.36 22.84 -22.85
N SER A 120 3.40 23.35 -22.19
CA SER A 120 4.05 24.68 -22.26
C SER A 120 3.55 25.77 -21.27
N SER A 121 4.39 26.54 -20.57
CA SER A 121 5.80 26.93 -20.81
C SER A 121 6.60 27.26 -19.52
N ASP A 122 7.92 27.00 -19.59
CA ASP A 122 9.11 27.59 -18.92
C ASP A 122 9.12 28.01 -17.44
N ASP A 123 9.93 27.32 -16.61
CA ASP A 123 11.21 27.86 -16.07
C ASP A 123 12.07 26.72 -15.48
N SER A 124 13.38 26.81 -15.68
CA SER A 124 14.36 25.76 -15.45
C SER A 124 15.01 25.89 -14.07
N THR A 125 14.87 24.88 -13.20
CA THR A 125 15.85 24.66 -12.13
C THR A 125 16.30 23.20 -12.15
N ARG A 126 17.43 22.96 -12.82
CA ARG A 126 18.11 21.67 -12.84
C ARG A 126 18.74 21.42 -11.47
N VAL A 127 18.21 20.50 -10.69
CA VAL A 127 18.95 19.89 -9.58
C VAL A 127 19.84 18.79 -10.16
N SER A 128 21.12 19.10 -10.35
CA SER A 128 22.15 18.14 -10.76
C SER A 128 22.55 17.28 -9.56
N LEU A 129 22.30 15.97 -9.63
CA LEU A 129 22.86 14.99 -8.69
C LEU A 129 24.14 14.40 -9.30
N THR A 130 25.30 14.77 -8.77
CA THR A 130 26.59 14.25 -9.20
C THR A 130 26.92 12.99 -8.40
N PHE A 131 27.06 11.84 -9.08
CA PHE A 131 27.54 10.60 -8.48
C PHE A 131 29.08 10.56 -8.53
N THR A 132 29.74 10.60 -7.37
CA THR A 132 31.18 10.31 -7.29
C THR A 132 31.38 8.80 -7.20
N ALA A 133 31.93 8.21 -8.26
CA ALA A 133 32.42 6.83 -8.21
C ALA A 133 33.65 6.75 -7.29
N ILE A 134 33.62 5.83 -6.33
CA ILE A 134 34.81 5.43 -5.56
C ILE A 134 35.58 4.45 -6.46
N SER A 135 36.74 4.89 -6.97
CA SER A 135 37.70 3.98 -7.59
C SER A 135 38.68 3.50 -6.53
N ASP A 136 38.71 2.18 -6.35
CA ASP A 136 39.78 1.42 -5.70
C ASP A 136 41.14 1.80 -6.27
N ARG A 137 42.14 1.99 -5.39
CA ARG A 137 43.54 1.97 -5.80
C ARG A 137 44.42 1.43 -4.66
N GLU A 138 44.88 0.21 -4.91
CA GLU A 138 46.04 -0.56 -4.38
C GLU A 138 46.02 -1.04 -2.92
#